data_AF-A0A7L8GD27-F1
#
_entry.id   AF-A0A7L8GD27-F1
#
_cell.length_a   1.000
_cell.length_b   1.000
_cell.length_c   1.000
_cell.angle_alpha   90.00
_cell.angle_beta   90.00
_cell.angle_gamma   90.00
#
_symmetry.space_group_name_H-M   'P 1'
#
loop_
_entity.id
_entity.type
_entity.pdbx_description
1 polymer ?
#
loop_
_entity_poly.entity_id
_entity_poly.type
_entity_poly.pdbx_seq_one_letter_code
_entity_poly.pdbx_strand_id
1 'polypeptide(L)' 'LQLIAIATGGRIVPRFSELTAEKLGVAGVVKELSFGTTNDKMLVIEKCKNSRAVTIFIRGGNQMV' A
#
# COMPACT_ATOMS: atom_id res chain seq x y z
N LEU A 1 6.06 4.36 -2.66
CA LEU A 1 5.98 5.07 -1.37
C LEU A 1 5.00 6.24 -1.40
N GLN A 2 5.09 7.16 -2.37
CA GLN A 2 4.22 8.34 -2.45
C GLN A 2 2.72 8.02 -2.52
N LEU A 3 2.31 7.02 -3.30
CA LEU A 3 0.91 6.58 -3.37
C LEU A 3 0.38 6.06 -2.03
N ILE A 4 1.22 5.37 -1.24
CA ILE A 4 0.83 4.88 0.10
C ILE A 4 0.64 6.06 1.05
N ALA A 5 1.54 7.05 1.02
CA ALA A 5 1.41 8.27 1.80
C ALA A 5 0.12 9.03 1.45
N ILE A 6 -0.21 9.15 0.16
CA ILE A 6 -1.45 9.81 -0.30
C ILE A 6 -2.70 9.00 0.08
N ALA A 7 -2.66 7.67 -0.02
CA ALA A 7 -3.79 6.80 0.30
C ALA A 7 -4.08 6.80 1.81
N THR A 8 -3.04 6.63 2.63
CA THR A 8 -3.15 6.53 4.10
C THR A 8 -3.20 7.89 4.80
N GLY A 9 -2.80 8.98 4.12
CA GLY A 9 -2.67 10.32 4.70
C GLY A 9 -1.43 10.52 5.56
N GLY A 10 -0.54 9.52 5.64
CA GLY A 10 0.73 9.61 6.35
C GLY A 10 1.76 10.46 5.62
N ARG A 11 2.79 10.90 6.35
CA ARG A 11 3.94 11.61 5.77
C ARG A 11 5.17 10.72 5.71
N ILE A 12 5.93 10.83 4.63
CA ILE A 12 7.22 10.15 4.50
C ILE A 12 8.21 10.88 5.42
N VAL A 13 8.74 10.18 6.42
CA VAL A 13 9.66 10.76 7.41
C VAL A 13 11.10 10.36 7.04
N PRO A 14 12.03 11.32 6.88
CA PRO A 14 13.40 11.02 6.46
C PRO A 14 14.30 10.57 7.61
N ARG A 15 13.98 10.98 8.85
CA ARG A 15 14.77 10.69 10.06
C ARG A 15 13.89 10.18 11.19
N PHE A 16 14.36 9.16 11.90
CA PHE A 16 13.63 8.59 13.05
C PHE A 16 13.35 9.61 14.16
N SER A 17 14.25 10.57 14.37
CA SER A 17 14.07 11.66 15.35
C SER A 17 12.86 12.56 15.07
N GLU A 18 12.36 12.56 13.83
CA GLU A 18 11.22 13.36 13.40
C GLU A 18 9.91 12.56 13.44
N LEU A 19 9.90 11.32 13.93
CA LEU A 19 8.71 10.47 13.96
C LEU A 19 7.72 10.96 15.02
N THR A 20 6.49 11.25 14.60
CA THR A 20 5.39 11.62 15.49
C THR A 20 4.12 10.88 15.07
N ALA A 21 3.18 10.70 16.01
CA ALA A 21 1.92 10.01 15.75
C ALA A 21 1.11 10.67 14.60
N GLU A 22 1.19 11.98 14.47
CA GLU A 22 0.53 12.77 13.41
C GLU A 22 1.07 12.47 11.99
N LYS A 23 2.30 11.95 11.89
CA LYS A 23 2.92 11.59 10.61
C LYS A 23 2.56 10.17 10.18
N LEU A 24 1.97 9.37 11.06
CA LEU A 24 1.55 8.00 10.75
C LEU A 24 0.30 8.01 9.85
N GLY A 25 0.28 7.07 8.90
CA GLY A 25 -0.88 6.87 8.03
C GLY A 25 -1.95 6.00 8.69
N VAL A 26 -3.20 6.17 8.27
CA VAL A 26 -4.33 5.33 8.73
C VAL A 26 -4.71 4.34 7.63
N ALA A 27 -4.71 3.06 7.98
CA ALA A 27 -5.20 1.95 7.16
C ALA A 27 -6.07 1.03 8.02
N GLY A 28 -7.21 0.59 7.48
CA GLY A 28 -8.10 -0.30 8.21
C GLY A 28 -7.67 -1.77 8.15
N VAL A 29 -7.08 -2.20 7.03
CA VAL A 29 -6.58 -3.57 6.86
C VAL A 29 -5.23 -3.54 6.18
N VAL A 30 -4.26 -4.25 6.75
CA VAL A 30 -2.96 -4.54 6.13
C VAL A 30 -2.79 -6.04 6.16
N LYS A 31 -2.71 -6.67 4.98
CA LYS A 31 -2.62 -8.13 4.85
C LYS A 31 -1.59 -8.51 3.80
N GLU A 32 -0.89 -9.61 4.02
CA GLU A 32 -0.06 -10.24 3.02
C GLU A 32 -0.92 -11.22 2.22
N LEU A 33 -0.92 -11.09 0.89
CA LEU A 33 -1.51 -12.05 -0.02
C LEU A 33 -0.38 -12.81 -0.71
N SER A 34 -0.42 -14.14 -0.61
CA SER A 34 0.41 -15.02 -1.43
C SER A 34 -0.37 -15.36 -2.69
N PHE A 35 0.25 -15.25 -3.86
CA PHE A 35 -0.45 -15.46 -5.11
C PHE A 35 0.00 -16.71 -5.86
N GLY A 36 -0.90 -17.69 -5.99
CA GLY A 36 -0.71 -18.86 -6.84
C GLY A 36 0.37 -19.81 -6.33
N THR A 37 1.03 -20.51 -7.26
CA THR A 37 2.13 -21.46 -6.98
C THR A 37 3.52 -20.82 -7.08
N THR A 38 3.63 -19.61 -7.63
CA THR A 38 4.85 -18.80 -7.46
C THR A 38 4.84 -18.26 -6.04
N ASN A 39 5.98 -18.32 -5.34
CA ASN A 39 6.13 -17.82 -3.97
C ASN A 39 6.10 -16.27 -3.88
N ASP A 40 5.31 -15.62 -4.74
CA ASP A 40 5.16 -14.17 -4.78
C ASP A 40 4.19 -13.73 -3.70
N LYS A 41 4.72 -12.96 -2.75
CA LYS A 41 3.94 -12.34 -1.69
C LYS A 41 3.79 -10.85 -1.96
N MET A 42 2.58 -10.33 -1.75
CA MET A 42 2.28 -8.93 -1.92
C MET A 42 1.55 -8.39 -0.70
N LEU A 43 1.95 -7.21 -0.25
CA LEU A 43 1.30 -6.53 0.84
C LEU A 43 0.16 -5.65 0.31
N VAL A 44 -1.05 -5.91 0.79
CA VAL A 44 -2.27 -5.20 0.42
C VAL A 44 -2.72 -4.33 1.58
N ILE A 45 -2.93 -3.04 1.29
CA ILE A 45 -3.37 -2.01 2.24
C ILE A 45 -4.75 -1.53 1.79
N GLU A 46 -5.76 -1.78 2.60
CA GLU A 46 -7.17 -1.47 2.30
C GLU A 46 -7.78 -0.58 3.38
N LYS A 47 -8.92 0.04 3.04
CA LYS A 47 -9.68 0.94 3.94
C LYS A 47 -8.81 2.10 4.46
N CYS A 48 -8.03 2.70 3.56
CA CYS A 48 -7.24 3.89 3.85
C CYS A 48 -8.14 5.12 3.97
N LYS A 49 -7.66 6.18 4.64
CA LYS A 49 -8.42 7.42 4.86
C LYS A 49 -8.90 8.10 3.58
N ASN A 50 -8.12 8.02 2.49
CA ASN A 50 -8.44 8.69 1.23
C ASN A 50 -9.10 7.74 0.23
N SER A 51 -10.40 7.93 -0.02
CA SER A 51 -11.19 7.16 -0.99
C SER A 51 -10.89 7.47 -2.46
N ARG A 52 -10.05 8.49 -2.75
CA ARG A 52 -9.67 8.87 -4.13
C ARG A 52 -8.46 8.09 -4.66
N ALA A 53 -7.75 7.35 -3.82
CA ALA A 53 -6.62 6.53 -4.23
C ALA A 53 -7.08 5.07 -4.36
N VAL A 54 -7.40 4.65 -5.58
CA VAL A 54 -7.84 3.28 -5.89
C VAL A 54 -6.79 2.62 -6.77
N THR A 55 -6.47 1.36 -6.50
CA THR A 55 -5.55 0.55 -7.30
C THR A 55 -6.25 -0.72 -7.73
N ILE A 56 -6.33 -0.93 -9.05
CA ILE A 56 -6.85 -2.17 -9.63
C ILE A 56 -5.64 -3.01 -10.02
N PHE A 57 -5.49 -4.17 -9.38
CA PHE A 57 -4.43 -5.12 -9.70
C PHE A 57 -5.00 -6.21 -10.60
N ILE A 58 -4.48 -6.31 -11.82
CA ILE A 58 -4.91 -7.28 -12.84
C ILE A 58 -3.75 -8.24 -13.10
N ARG A 59 -4.04 -9.54 -13.22
CA ARG A 59 -3.09 -10.56 -13.66
C ARG A 59 -3.56 -11.18 -14.97
N GLY A 60 -2.65 -11.28 -15.93
CA GLY A 60 -2.86 -11.93 -17.22
C GLY A 60 -1.89 -13.11 -17.38
N GLY A 61 -2.32 -14.17 -18.07
CA GLY A 61 -1.51 -15.37 -18.32
C GLY A 61 -0.45 -15.22 -19.43
N ASN A 62 -0.49 -14.11 -20.16
CA ASN A 62 0.50 -13.76 -21.17
C ASN A 62 0.68 -12.24 -21.20
N GLN A 63 1.92 -11.78 -21.34
CA GLN A 63 2.25 -10.37 -21.54
C GLN A 63 2.30 -10.13 -23.06
N MET A 64 1.16 -10.24 -23.73
CA MET A 64 1.09 -9.89 -25.16
C MET A 64 1.24 -8.38 -25.31
N VAL A 65 2.22 -7.97 -26.12
CA VAL A 65 2.49 -6.58 -26.52
C VAL A 65 1.38 -6.09 -27.43
#